data_AF-A0A8J6W654-F1
#
_entry.id   AF-A0A8J6W654-F1
#
_cell.length_a   1.000
_cell.length_b   1.000
_cell.length_c   1.000
_cell.angle_alpha   90.00
_cell.angle_beta   90.00
_cell.angle_gamma   90.00
#
_symmetry.space_group_name_H-M   'P 1'
#
loop_
_entity.id
_entity.type
_entity.pdbx_description
1 polymer ?
#
loop_
_entity_poly.entity_id
_entity_poly.type
_entity_poly.pdbx_seq_one_letter_code
_entity_poly.pdbx_strand_id
1 'polypeptide(L)'
;MTSEPAVTSSTVSPLAAIALKVAGAIAILSALLDFLILLIPPNLTNVQWQLATTTQLVDRGIVPLIGMALLLTGFWLDSSVGKGGQRKNLTTDLRFWVCALASVLGLVYLLLILLHLNAVRLSSQAALAQVSTEASEAATQLQQRLSTELSQQQTQLGALFENDDLLSQAIQSGQLPADIEQYRDDPEGLTQFLQQRADQAQQQIETEIGTRRAEAEQRVRVEAWRSGIRVSVISLLLAAGYSIIGWLGLRRLLSLTRSA
;
A
#
# COMPACT_ATOMS: atom_id res chain seq x y z
N MET A 1 -3.39 42.97 57.16
CA MET A 1 -2.47 41.81 57.28
C MET A 1 -2.94 40.77 56.28
N THR A 2 -2.42 40.81 55.05
CA THR A 2 -2.75 39.83 54.01
C THR A 2 -1.44 39.14 53.63
N SER A 3 -1.20 37.97 54.23
CA SER A 3 -0.10 37.10 53.88
C SER A 3 -0.39 36.43 52.53
N GLU A 4 0.40 36.76 51.52
CA GLU A 4 0.46 36.03 50.24
C GLU A 4 0.87 34.56 50.50
N PRO A 5 0.28 33.58 49.80
CA PRO A 5 0.77 32.21 49.85
C PRO A 5 2.07 32.09 49.06
N ALA A 6 3.12 31.61 49.72
CA ALA A 6 4.39 31.27 49.11
C ALA A 6 4.19 30.23 48.00
N VAL A 7 4.57 30.58 46.78
CA VAL A 7 4.59 29.68 45.62
C VAL A 7 5.64 28.59 45.88
N THR A 8 5.20 27.35 46.03
CA THR A 8 6.08 26.19 46.21
C THR A 8 6.89 25.96 44.95
N SER A 9 8.21 26.12 45.04
CA SER A 9 9.14 25.74 43.97
C SER A 9 9.08 24.23 43.77
N SER A 10 8.69 23.78 42.58
CA SER A 10 8.71 22.35 42.26
C SER A 10 10.16 21.88 42.22
N THR A 11 10.54 21.06 43.19
CA THR A 11 11.84 20.39 43.21
C THR A 11 11.82 19.31 42.14
N VAL A 12 12.35 19.66 40.97
CA VAL A 12 12.54 18.74 39.86
C VAL A 12 13.49 17.61 40.28
N SER A 13 13.03 16.36 40.18
CA SER A 13 13.80 15.19 40.60
C SER A 13 14.94 14.86 39.61
N PRO A 14 16.21 14.78 40.06
CA PRO A 14 17.34 14.42 39.20
C PRO A 14 17.25 12.99 38.65
N LEU A 15 16.56 12.10 39.37
CA LEU A 15 16.30 10.73 38.92
C LEU A 15 15.39 10.70 37.69
N ALA A 16 14.39 11.58 37.63
CA ALA A 16 13.52 11.73 36.46
C ALA A 16 14.31 12.18 35.22
N ALA A 17 15.26 13.12 35.39
CA ALA A 17 16.10 13.58 34.28
C ALA A 17 17.00 12.47 33.71
N ILE A 18 17.58 11.64 34.58
CA ILE A 18 18.39 10.48 34.16
C ILE A 18 17.51 9.44 33.45
N ALA A 19 16.36 9.11 34.03
CA ALA A 19 15.43 8.14 33.45
C ALA A 19 14.99 8.54 32.04
N LEU A 20 14.62 9.80 31.82
CA LEU A 20 14.22 10.32 30.51
C LEU A 20 15.36 10.24 29.47
N LYS A 21 16.59 10.58 29.87
CA LYS A 21 17.77 10.50 28.98
C LYS A 21 18.08 9.05 28.58
N VAL A 22 18.06 8.13 29.54
CA VAL A 22 18.36 6.71 29.30
C VAL A 22 17.26 6.07 28.46
N ALA A 23 15.99 6.26 28.83
CA ALA A 23 14.86 5.74 28.06
C ALA A 23 14.85 6.28 26.62
N GLY A 24 15.08 7.59 26.46
CA GLY A 24 15.16 8.21 25.14
C GLY A 24 16.34 7.69 24.30
N ALA A 25 17.52 7.53 24.90
CA ALA A 25 18.69 6.99 24.21
C ALA A 25 18.47 5.54 23.76
N ILE A 26 17.93 4.68 24.63
CA ILE A 26 17.60 3.29 24.29
C ILE A 26 16.57 3.25 23.15
N ALA A 27 15.49 4.05 23.23
CA ALA A 27 14.46 4.08 22.19
C ALA A 27 15.03 4.48 20.81
N ILE A 28 15.92 5.48 20.76
CA ILE A 28 16.58 5.90 19.51
C ILE A 28 17.49 4.79 18.98
N LEU A 29 18.34 4.22 19.82
CA LEU A 29 19.31 3.20 19.41
C LEU A 29 18.61 1.91 18.94
N SER A 30 17.58 1.46 19.66
CA SER A 30 16.78 0.29 19.26
C SER A 30 16.09 0.51 17.92
N ALA A 31 15.49 1.69 17.71
CA ALA A 31 14.85 2.00 16.44
C ALA A 31 15.84 2.09 15.27
N LEU A 32 17.03 2.67 15.48
CA LEU A 32 18.08 2.71 14.47
C LEU A 32 18.60 1.32 14.11
N LEU A 33 18.74 0.44 15.10
CA LEU A 33 19.13 -0.95 14.86
C LEU A 33 18.07 -1.68 14.04
N ASP A 34 16.79 -1.52 14.41
CA ASP A 34 15.65 -2.07 13.65
C ASP A 34 15.65 -1.60 12.20
N PHE A 35 15.90 -0.30 11.97
CA PHE A 35 16.00 0.25 10.61
C PHE A 35 17.18 -0.34 9.83
N LEU A 36 18.31 -0.57 10.48
CA LEU A 36 19.49 -1.15 9.86
C LEU A 36 19.27 -2.61 9.46
N ILE A 37 18.63 -3.39 10.34
CA ILE A 37 18.26 -4.79 10.08
C ILE A 37 17.26 -4.87 8.92
N LEU A 38 16.28 -3.96 8.89
CA LEU A 38 15.27 -3.91 7.83
C LEU A 38 15.86 -3.64 6.44
N LEU A 39 16.96 -2.89 6.37
CA LEU A 39 17.62 -2.58 5.10
C LEU A 39 18.39 -3.76 4.48
N ILE A 40 18.50 -4.91 5.18
CA ILE A 40 19.30 -6.06 4.76
C ILE A 40 18.38 -7.26 4.48
N PRO A 41 18.39 -7.85 3.26
CA PRO A 41 19.19 -7.47 2.09
C PRO A 41 18.56 -6.30 1.29
N PRO A 42 19.36 -5.33 0.82
CA PRO A 42 18.84 -4.18 0.09
C PRO A 42 18.41 -4.59 -1.33
N ASN A 43 17.14 -4.35 -1.67
CA ASN A 43 16.62 -4.61 -3.02
C ASN A 43 15.79 -3.44 -3.55
N LEU A 44 16.48 -2.36 -3.90
CA LEU A 44 15.87 -1.13 -4.44
C LEU A 44 15.28 -1.31 -5.83
N THR A 45 15.49 -2.44 -6.50
CA THR A 45 14.89 -2.71 -7.83
C THR A 45 13.54 -3.42 -7.71
N ASN A 46 13.30 -4.13 -6.61
CA ASN A 46 12.06 -4.86 -6.38
C ASN A 46 10.99 -3.95 -5.75
N VAL A 47 9.87 -3.76 -6.46
CA VAL A 47 8.75 -2.92 -6.00
C VAL A 47 8.13 -3.44 -4.70
N GLN A 48 8.03 -4.75 -4.51
CA GLN A 48 7.49 -5.34 -3.28
C GLN A 48 8.40 -5.06 -2.09
N TRP A 49 9.72 -5.15 -2.28
CA TRP A 49 10.68 -4.79 -1.24
C TRP A 49 10.56 -3.29 -0.89
N GLN A 50 10.48 -2.41 -1.91
CA GLN A 50 10.32 -0.97 -1.66
C GLN A 50 9.06 -0.64 -0.86
N LEU A 51 7.92 -1.25 -1.23
CA LEU A 51 6.64 -1.05 -0.53
C LEU A 51 6.69 -1.56 0.90
N ALA A 52 7.19 -2.79 1.11
CA ALA A 52 7.28 -3.41 2.43
C ALA A 52 8.23 -2.64 3.36
N THR A 53 9.45 -2.34 2.89
CA THR A 53 10.45 -1.60 3.65
C THR A 53 9.97 -0.20 4.00
N THR A 54 9.40 0.54 3.04
CA THR A 54 8.90 1.89 3.31
C THR A 54 7.75 1.88 4.32
N THR A 55 6.81 0.95 4.20
CA THR A 55 5.69 0.82 5.14
C THR A 55 6.19 0.52 6.55
N GLN A 56 7.11 -0.43 6.70
CA GLN A 56 7.66 -0.79 8.01
C GLN A 56 8.50 0.34 8.63
N LEU A 57 9.25 1.10 7.82
CA LEU A 57 10.01 2.26 8.31
C LEU A 57 9.08 3.35 8.84
N VAL A 58 7.97 3.59 8.13
CA VAL A 58 6.95 4.58 8.52
C VAL A 58 6.21 4.15 9.77
N ASP A 59 5.79 2.88 9.85
CA ASP A 59 5.06 2.34 10.99
C ASP A 59 5.90 2.40 12.28
N ARG A 60 7.21 2.16 12.18
CA ARG A 60 8.15 2.24 13.32
C ARG A 60 8.76 3.62 13.52
N GLY A 61 8.45 4.58 12.65
CA GLY A 61 9.05 5.91 12.65
C GLY A 61 8.71 6.79 13.84
N ILE A 62 7.65 6.44 14.60
CA ILE A 62 7.23 7.15 15.81
C ILE A 62 8.18 6.87 16.99
N VAL A 63 8.73 5.65 17.09
CA VAL A 63 9.58 5.23 18.22
C VAL A 63 10.81 6.13 18.39
N PRO A 64 11.63 6.40 17.35
CA PRO A 64 12.75 7.32 17.50
C PRO A 64 12.30 8.75 17.81
N LEU A 65 11.13 9.20 17.34
CA LEU A 65 10.61 10.55 17.59
C LEU A 65 10.31 10.74 19.07
N ILE A 66 9.62 9.77 19.68
CA ILE A 66 9.36 9.76 21.12
C ILE A 66 10.67 9.69 21.89
N GLY A 67 11.63 8.86 21.45
CA GLY A 67 12.95 8.76 22.06
C GLY A 67 13.69 10.11 22.10
N MET A 68 13.64 10.87 21.00
CA MET A 68 14.23 12.22 20.93
C MET A 68 13.52 13.20 21.85
N ALA A 69 12.17 13.16 21.91
CA ALA A 69 11.40 14.02 22.80
C ALA A 69 11.74 13.77 24.28
N LEU A 70 11.82 12.50 24.69
CA LEU A 70 12.20 12.10 26.05
C LEU A 70 13.63 12.57 26.39
N LEU A 71 14.57 12.32 25.49
CA LEU A 71 15.98 12.66 25.69
C LEU A 71 16.16 14.19 25.80
N LEU A 72 15.55 14.97 24.90
CA LEU A 72 15.62 16.44 24.94
C LEU A 72 14.94 17.00 26.20
N THR A 73 13.81 16.43 26.61
CA THR A 73 13.13 16.81 27.86
C THR A 73 14.00 16.51 29.08
N GLY A 74 14.67 15.37 29.11
CA GLY A 74 15.63 15.03 30.17
C GLY A 74 16.81 16.00 30.25
N PHE A 75 17.32 16.50 29.11
CA PHE A 75 18.34 17.55 29.09
C PHE A 75 17.81 18.90 29.58
N TRP A 76 16.60 19.28 29.20
CA TRP A 76 15.95 20.50 29.68
C TRP A 76 15.78 20.45 31.21
N LEU A 77 15.33 19.31 31.73
CA LEU A 77 15.11 19.08 33.14
C LEU A 77 16.39 19.20 33.98
N ASP A 78 17.49 18.63 33.49
CA ASP A 78 18.81 18.73 34.15
C ASP A 78 19.36 20.17 34.13
N SER A 79 19.03 20.93 33.07
CA SER A 79 19.39 22.34 32.95
C SER A 79 18.61 23.23 33.94
N SER A 80 17.34 22.90 34.22
CA SER A 80 16.50 23.62 35.18
C SER A 80 16.85 23.37 36.65
N VAL A 81 17.53 22.27 36.97
CA VAL A 81 17.95 21.90 38.34
C VAL A 81 19.27 22.60 38.76
N GLY A 82 19.78 23.53 37.94
CA GLY A 82 20.95 24.34 38.30
C GLY A 82 22.30 23.65 38.10
N LYS A 83 22.34 22.48 37.45
CA LYS A 83 23.58 21.94 36.85
C LYS A 83 23.89 22.73 35.57
N GLY A 84 24.23 24.00 35.74
CA GLY A 84 24.69 24.89 34.67
C GLY A 84 26.00 24.36 34.10
N GLY A 85 25.90 23.59 33.03
CA GLY A 85 27.05 23.02 32.34
C GLY A 85 27.90 24.11 31.67
N GLN A 86 29.20 24.05 31.94
CA GLN A 86 30.26 24.79 31.25
C GLN A 86 30.06 24.80 29.72
N ARG A 87 30.51 25.90 29.09
CA ARG A 87 30.64 26.05 27.63
C ARG A 87 31.26 24.79 27.03
N LYS A 88 30.43 23.99 26.35
CA LYS A 88 30.84 22.75 25.70
C LYS A 88 30.78 22.96 24.19
N ASN A 89 31.81 22.50 23.48
CA ASN A 89 31.88 22.60 22.02
C ASN A 89 30.66 21.94 21.37
N LEU A 90 30.16 22.55 20.30
CA LEU A 90 28.91 22.16 19.62
C LEU A 90 28.91 20.69 19.17
N THR A 91 30.07 20.17 18.77
CA THR A 91 30.27 18.79 18.28
C THR A 91 30.30 17.74 19.40
N THR A 92 30.56 18.16 20.65
CA THR A 92 30.57 17.29 21.84
C THR A 92 29.23 17.32 22.58
N ASP A 93 28.27 18.14 22.11
CA ASP A 93 26.94 18.20 22.67
C ASP A 93 26.04 17.12 22.03
N LEU A 94 25.57 16.17 22.84
CA LEU A 94 24.68 15.11 22.38
C LEU A 94 23.37 15.68 21.79
N ARG A 95 22.93 16.86 22.26
CA ARG A 95 21.72 17.53 21.74
C ARG A 95 21.88 17.93 20.27
N PHE A 96 23.09 18.31 19.86
CA PHE A 96 23.38 18.64 18.47
C PHE A 96 23.20 17.41 17.57
N TRP A 97 23.77 16.26 17.97
CA TRP A 97 23.65 15.00 17.21
C TRP A 97 22.20 14.52 17.12
N VAL A 98 21.41 14.70 18.17
CA VAL A 98 19.99 14.36 18.18
C VAL A 98 19.20 15.26 17.21
N CYS A 99 19.45 16.56 17.20
CA CYS A 99 18.81 17.47 16.25
C CYS A 99 19.27 17.23 14.81
N ALA A 100 20.55 16.92 14.59
CA ALA A 100 21.09 16.54 13.29
C ALA A 100 20.42 15.26 12.77
N LEU A 101 20.34 14.23 13.62
CA LEU A 101 19.66 12.98 13.31
C LEU A 101 18.16 13.21 12.99
N ALA A 102 17.47 14.03 13.78
CA ALA A 102 16.08 14.41 13.51
C ALA A 102 15.94 15.07 12.13
N SER A 103 16.83 16.00 11.78
CA SER A 103 16.81 16.65 10.47
C SER A 103 17.04 15.66 9.32
N VAL A 104 17.95 14.70 9.49
CA VAL A 104 18.22 13.66 8.49
C VAL A 104 17.00 12.75 8.33
N LEU A 105 16.41 12.29 9.44
CA LEU A 105 15.20 11.45 9.42
C LEU A 105 14.03 12.20 8.77
N GLY A 106 13.83 13.48 9.08
CA GLY A 106 12.80 14.30 8.44
C GLY A 106 12.95 14.35 6.92
N LEU A 107 14.19 14.52 6.43
CA LEU A 107 14.49 14.48 5.00
C LEU A 107 14.24 13.08 4.40
N VAL A 108 14.64 12.02 5.10
CA VAL A 108 14.39 10.64 4.67
C VAL A 108 12.88 10.38 4.52
N TYR A 109 12.06 10.78 5.49
CA TYR A 109 10.60 10.61 5.38
C TYR A 109 9.98 11.41 4.23
N LEU A 110 10.51 12.59 3.89
CA LEU A 110 10.09 13.32 2.69
C LEU A 110 10.45 12.55 1.40
N LEU A 111 11.66 12.00 1.33
CA LEU A 111 12.11 11.18 0.20
C LEU A 111 11.27 9.89 0.06
N LEU A 112 10.92 9.26 1.18
CA LEU A 112 10.07 8.06 1.19
C LEU A 112 8.68 8.32 0.62
N ILE A 113 8.11 9.52 0.79
CA ILE A 113 6.83 9.87 0.15
C ILE A 113 6.96 9.76 -1.37
N LEU A 114 7.99 10.37 -1.95
CA LEU A 114 8.21 10.33 -3.40
C LEU A 114 8.45 8.90 -3.90
N LEU A 115 9.27 8.13 -3.16
CA LEU A 115 9.56 6.75 -3.48
C LEU A 115 8.31 5.87 -3.42
N HIS A 116 7.52 5.99 -2.34
CA HIS A 116 6.33 5.18 -2.10
C HIS A 116 5.25 5.44 -3.16
N LEU A 117 5.00 6.71 -3.50
CA LEU A 117 4.03 7.06 -4.56
C LEU A 117 4.42 6.46 -5.91
N ASN A 118 5.72 6.50 -6.24
CA ASN A 118 6.22 5.88 -7.47
C ASN A 118 6.08 4.35 -7.46
N ALA A 119 6.40 3.71 -6.33
CA ALA A 119 6.28 2.26 -6.15
C ALA A 119 4.82 1.79 -6.23
N VAL A 120 3.89 2.49 -5.56
CA VAL A 120 2.45 2.22 -5.63
C VAL A 120 1.97 2.36 -7.06
N ARG A 121 2.35 3.44 -7.77
CA ARG A 121 1.97 3.65 -9.17
C ARG A 121 2.45 2.51 -10.08
N LEU A 122 3.67 2.02 -9.88
CA LEU A 122 4.23 0.93 -10.68
C LEU A 122 3.54 -0.41 -10.37
N SER A 123 3.30 -0.69 -9.08
CA SER A 123 2.55 -1.87 -8.62
C SER A 123 1.14 -1.90 -9.18
N SER A 124 0.42 -0.78 -9.15
CA SER A 124 -0.93 -0.68 -9.72
C SER A 124 -0.94 -0.89 -11.23
N GLN A 125 0.03 -0.33 -11.97
CA GLN A 125 0.13 -0.54 -13.41
C GLN A 125 0.39 -2.01 -13.75
N ALA A 126 1.28 -2.67 -13.00
CA ALA A 126 1.56 -4.09 -13.18
C ALA A 126 0.31 -4.95 -12.89
N ALA A 127 -0.40 -4.67 -11.79
CA ALA A 127 -1.63 -5.37 -11.44
C ALA A 127 -2.75 -5.14 -12.47
N LEU A 128 -2.91 -3.91 -12.98
CA LEU A 128 -3.88 -3.62 -14.04
C LEU A 128 -3.53 -4.32 -15.36
N ALA A 129 -2.25 -4.37 -15.73
CA ALA A 129 -1.79 -5.09 -16.92
C ALA A 129 -2.01 -6.62 -16.79
N GLN A 130 -1.82 -7.16 -15.59
CA GLN A 130 -2.12 -8.55 -15.29
C GLN A 130 -3.63 -8.84 -15.44
N VAL A 131 -4.49 -8.03 -14.81
CA VAL A 131 -5.96 -8.15 -14.93
C VAL A 131 -6.41 -8.05 -16.39
N SER A 132 -5.83 -7.14 -17.18
CA SER A 132 -6.20 -7.02 -18.60
C SER A 132 -5.73 -8.22 -19.43
N THR A 133 -4.55 -8.77 -19.12
CA THR A 133 -4.02 -9.96 -19.78
C THR A 133 -4.87 -11.18 -19.45
N GLU A 134 -5.15 -11.43 -18.17
CA GLU A 134 -5.99 -12.53 -17.71
C GLU A 134 -7.40 -12.47 -18.31
N ALA A 135 -8.01 -11.28 -18.38
CA ALA A 135 -9.32 -11.10 -19.02
C ALA A 135 -9.27 -11.39 -20.52
N SER A 136 -8.21 -10.96 -21.22
CA SER A 136 -8.03 -11.21 -22.66
C SER A 136 -7.80 -12.69 -22.96
N GLU A 137 -7.00 -13.38 -22.14
CA GLU A 137 -6.76 -14.81 -22.27
C GLU A 137 -8.04 -15.61 -22.01
N ALA A 138 -8.80 -15.25 -20.96
CA ALA A 138 -10.09 -15.87 -20.66
C ALA A 138 -11.08 -15.71 -21.81
N ALA A 139 -11.19 -14.50 -22.38
CA ALA A 139 -12.05 -14.24 -23.54
C ALA A 139 -11.64 -15.07 -24.76
N THR A 140 -10.34 -15.15 -25.05
CA THR A 140 -9.82 -15.92 -26.20
C THR A 140 -10.08 -17.42 -26.04
N GLN A 141 -9.83 -17.97 -24.83
CA GLN A 141 -10.09 -19.38 -24.55
C GLN A 141 -11.59 -19.72 -24.63
N LEU A 142 -12.46 -18.83 -24.15
CA LEU A 142 -13.91 -19.00 -24.24
C LEU A 142 -14.39 -18.96 -25.70
N GLN A 143 -13.87 -18.04 -26.52
CA GLN A 143 -14.16 -17.98 -27.95
C GLN A 143 -13.78 -19.28 -28.67
N GLN A 144 -12.60 -19.83 -28.36
CA GLN A 144 -12.16 -21.11 -28.91
C GLN A 144 -13.03 -22.29 -28.46
N ARG A 145 -13.48 -22.30 -27.20
CA ARG A 145 -14.39 -23.34 -26.71
C ARG A 145 -15.76 -23.27 -27.38
N LEU A 146 -16.35 -22.06 -27.43
CA LEU A 146 -17.65 -21.83 -28.08
C LEU A 146 -17.61 -22.25 -29.55
N SER A 147 -16.61 -21.83 -30.31
CA SER A 147 -16.47 -22.23 -31.72
C SER A 147 -16.30 -23.75 -31.91
N THR A 148 -15.58 -24.41 -31.00
CA THR A 148 -15.41 -25.87 -31.02
C THR A 148 -16.70 -26.59 -30.68
N GLU A 149 -17.42 -26.14 -29.64
CA GLU A 149 -18.71 -26.71 -29.23
C GLU A 149 -19.76 -26.53 -30.34
N LEU A 150 -19.82 -25.36 -30.97
CA LEU A 150 -20.74 -25.05 -32.07
C LEU A 150 -20.50 -25.99 -33.27
N SER A 151 -19.24 -26.20 -33.65
CA SER A 151 -18.86 -27.12 -34.73
C SER A 151 -19.22 -28.58 -34.40
N GLN A 152 -18.98 -29.01 -33.16
CA GLN A 152 -19.39 -30.36 -32.71
C GLN A 152 -20.91 -30.51 -32.69
N GLN A 153 -21.63 -29.49 -32.23
CA GLN A 153 -23.08 -29.50 -32.13
C GLN A 153 -23.73 -29.53 -33.52
N GLN A 154 -23.21 -28.78 -34.49
CA GLN A 154 -23.64 -28.87 -35.89
C GLN A 154 -23.47 -30.28 -36.45
N THR A 155 -22.33 -30.92 -36.18
CA THR A 155 -22.05 -32.28 -36.67
C THR A 155 -22.98 -33.32 -36.03
N GLN A 156 -23.23 -33.21 -34.72
CA GLN A 156 -24.15 -34.11 -34.00
C GLN A 156 -25.60 -33.94 -34.45
N LEU A 157 -26.04 -32.69 -34.66
CA LEU A 157 -27.40 -32.40 -35.13
C LEU A 157 -27.62 -32.92 -36.56
N GLY A 158 -26.63 -32.76 -37.45
CA GLY A 158 -26.70 -33.34 -38.80
C GLY A 158 -26.93 -34.85 -38.79
N ALA A 159 -26.22 -35.59 -37.92
CA ALA A 159 -26.40 -37.03 -37.78
C ALA A 159 -27.75 -37.44 -37.14
N LEU A 160 -28.30 -36.59 -36.26
CA LEU A 160 -29.63 -36.81 -35.66
C LEU A 160 -30.76 -36.58 -36.66
N PHE A 161 -30.62 -35.62 -37.59
CA PHE A 161 -31.61 -35.38 -38.64
C PHE A 161 -31.72 -36.52 -39.67
N GLU A 162 -30.70 -37.37 -39.78
CA GLU A 162 -30.76 -38.60 -40.59
C GLU A 162 -31.60 -39.72 -39.92
N ASN A 163 -31.92 -39.63 -38.61
CA ASN A 163 -32.66 -40.64 -37.85
C ASN A 163 -33.89 -40.05 -37.12
N ASP A 164 -35.07 -40.19 -37.72
CA ASP A 164 -36.36 -39.69 -37.21
C ASP A 164 -36.71 -40.15 -35.78
N ASP A 165 -36.45 -41.41 -35.46
CA ASP A 165 -36.77 -41.98 -34.14
C ASP A 165 -35.92 -41.36 -33.02
N LEU A 166 -34.66 -41.01 -33.32
CA LEU A 166 -33.74 -40.41 -32.35
C LEU A 166 -34.02 -38.92 -32.15
N LEU A 167 -34.36 -38.21 -33.22
CA LEU A 167 -34.74 -36.79 -33.16
C LEU A 167 -36.00 -36.61 -32.30
N SER A 168 -37.05 -37.41 -32.56
CA SER A 168 -38.31 -37.37 -31.83
C SER A 168 -38.12 -37.64 -30.32
N GLN A 169 -37.22 -38.57 -29.99
CA GLN A 169 -36.89 -38.93 -28.61
C GLN A 169 -36.05 -37.84 -27.91
N ALA A 170 -35.19 -37.13 -28.64
CA ALA A 170 -34.39 -36.03 -28.12
C ALA A 170 -35.23 -34.76 -27.85
N ILE A 171 -36.28 -34.52 -28.65
CA ILE A 171 -37.26 -33.47 -28.41
C ILE A 171 -38.17 -33.84 -27.23
N GLN A 172 -38.66 -35.08 -27.16
CA GLN A 172 -39.51 -35.54 -26.04
C GLN A 172 -38.79 -35.57 -24.70
N SER A 173 -37.48 -35.83 -24.68
CA SER A 173 -36.66 -35.76 -23.46
C SER A 173 -36.31 -34.33 -23.04
N GLY A 174 -36.68 -33.31 -23.82
CA GLY A 174 -36.40 -31.90 -23.54
C GLY A 174 -34.94 -31.50 -23.78
N GLN A 175 -34.15 -32.37 -24.41
CA GLN A 175 -32.76 -32.10 -24.75
C GLN A 175 -32.63 -31.11 -25.92
N LEU A 176 -33.65 -31.06 -26.78
CA LEU A 176 -33.72 -30.22 -27.98
C LEU A 176 -35.05 -29.44 -28.02
N PRO A 177 -35.03 -28.12 -28.32
CA PRO A 177 -36.25 -27.36 -28.54
C PRO A 177 -37.04 -27.87 -29.76
N ALA A 178 -38.36 -27.92 -29.65
CA ALA A 178 -39.25 -28.44 -30.71
C ALA A 178 -39.12 -27.67 -32.04
N ASP A 179 -38.75 -26.39 -31.98
CA ASP A 179 -38.58 -25.52 -33.15
C ASP A 179 -37.39 -25.93 -34.05
N ILE A 180 -36.57 -26.91 -33.64
CA ILE A 180 -35.45 -27.42 -34.44
C ILE A 180 -35.91 -28.27 -35.63
N GLU A 181 -37.12 -28.85 -35.59
CA GLU A 181 -37.67 -29.63 -36.72
C GLU A 181 -37.88 -28.79 -37.99
N GLN A 182 -38.10 -27.48 -37.86
CA GLN A 182 -38.31 -26.59 -39.01
C GLN A 182 -37.07 -26.44 -39.90
N TYR A 183 -35.88 -26.76 -39.37
CA TYR A 183 -34.61 -26.66 -40.08
C TYR A 183 -34.13 -27.99 -40.66
N ARG A 184 -34.98 -29.03 -40.63
CA ARG A 184 -34.66 -30.36 -41.18
C ARG A 184 -34.26 -30.32 -42.66
N ASP A 185 -35.01 -29.56 -43.45
CA ASP A 185 -34.79 -29.43 -44.90
C ASP A 185 -33.94 -28.19 -45.25
N ASP A 186 -33.52 -27.42 -44.25
CA ASP A 186 -32.75 -26.18 -44.40
C ASP A 186 -31.48 -26.19 -43.51
N PRO A 187 -30.38 -26.81 -44.00
CA PRO A 187 -29.12 -26.85 -43.26
C PRO A 187 -28.48 -25.47 -43.09
N GLU A 188 -28.76 -24.52 -43.99
CA GLU A 188 -28.27 -23.13 -43.86
C GLU A 188 -29.01 -22.39 -42.75
N GLY A 189 -30.33 -22.55 -42.65
CA GLY A 189 -31.16 -21.97 -41.59
C GLY A 189 -30.80 -22.50 -40.19
N LEU A 190 -30.53 -23.80 -40.05
CA LEU A 190 -30.03 -24.38 -38.79
C LEU A 190 -28.70 -23.75 -38.37
N THR A 191 -27.79 -23.59 -39.34
CA THR A 191 -26.46 -23.02 -39.11
C THR A 191 -26.60 -21.57 -38.61
N GLN A 192 -27.46 -20.77 -39.25
CA GLN A 192 -27.72 -19.40 -38.81
C GLN A 192 -28.34 -19.33 -37.42
N PHE A 193 -29.29 -20.21 -37.08
CA PHE A 193 -29.92 -20.25 -35.76
C PHE A 193 -28.90 -20.56 -34.64
N LEU A 194 -28.05 -21.58 -34.86
CA LEU A 194 -27.00 -21.95 -33.91
C LEU A 194 -25.94 -20.85 -33.78
N GLN A 195 -25.55 -20.24 -34.91
CA GLN A 195 -24.63 -19.10 -34.94
C GLN A 195 -25.19 -17.94 -34.13
N GLN A 196 -26.47 -17.61 -34.31
CA GLN A 196 -27.12 -16.48 -33.63
C GLN A 196 -27.24 -16.72 -32.11
N ARG A 197 -27.51 -17.95 -31.68
CA ARG A 197 -27.46 -18.31 -30.24
C ARG A 197 -26.04 -18.21 -29.68
N ALA A 198 -25.04 -18.66 -30.43
CA ALA A 198 -23.65 -18.57 -30.01
C ALA A 198 -23.18 -17.10 -29.94
N ASP A 199 -23.58 -16.26 -30.89
CA ASP A 199 -23.28 -14.83 -30.88
C ASP A 199 -23.93 -14.13 -29.67
N GLN A 200 -25.18 -14.48 -29.34
CA GLN A 200 -25.84 -13.97 -28.13
C GLN A 200 -25.14 -14.45 -26.85
N ALA A 201 -24.77 -15.72 -26.76
CA ALA A 201 -24.04 -16.26 -25.62
C ALA A 201 -22.66 -15.60 -25.50
N GLN A 202 -21.97 -15.38 -26.62
CA GLN A 202 -20.70 -14.66 -26.69
C GLN A 202 -20.87 -13.22 -26.17
N GLN A 203 -21.88 -12.48 -26.62
CA GLN A 203 -22.13 -11.12 -26.16
C GLN A 203 -22.40 -11.04 -24.65
N GLN A 204 -23.14 -12.00 -24.09
CA GLN A 204 -23.40 -12.06 -22.65
C GLN A 204 -22.10 -12.33 -21.87
N ILE A 205 -21.28 -13.27 -22.34
CA ILE A 205 -20.00 -13.60 -21.71
C ILE A 205 -18.99 -12.46 -21.84
N GLU A 206 -18.89 -11.80 -22.99
CA GLU A 206 -18.06 -10.61 -23.18
C GLU A 206 -18.47 -9.49 -22.22
N THR A 207 -19.77 -9.30 -22.04
CA THR A 207 -20.30 -8.33 -21.07
C THR A 207 -19.91 -8.72 -19.64
N GLU A 208 -20.03 -10.00 -19.27
CA GLU A 208 -19.66 -10.49 -17.93
C GLU A 208 -18.15 -10.41 -17.66
N ILE A 209 -17.31 -10.75 -18.64
CA ILE A 209 -15.85 -10.58 -18.55
C ILE A 209 -15.51 -9.10 -18.44
N GLY A 210 -16.19 -8.24 -19.21
CA GLY A 210 -16.05 -6.79 -19.17
C GLY A 210 -16.40 -6.21 -17.80
N THR A 211 -17.51 -6.64 -17.20
CA THR A 211 -17.91 -6.18 -15.86
C THR A 211 -16.96 -6.69 -14.77
N ARG A 212 -16.60 -7.98 -14.79
CA ARG A 212 -15.63 -8.56 -13.85
C ARG A 212 -14.27 -7.87 -13.95
N ARG A 213 -13.82 -7.58 -15.17
CA ARG A 213 -12.59 -6.81 -15.42
C ARG A 213 -12.70 -5.41 -14.83
N ALA A 214 -13.78 -4.68 -15.12
CA ALA A 214 -13.99 -3.33 -14.60
C ALA A 214 -14.00 -3.31 -13.06
N GLU A 215 -14.65 -4.28 -12.42
CA GLU A 215 -14.66 -4.44 -10.97
C GLU A 215 -13.26 -4.75 -10.41
N ALA A 216 -12.51 -5.66 -11.05
CA ALA A 216 -11.15 -6.00 -10.64
C ALA A 216 -10.20 -4.78 -10.78
N GLU A 217 -10.30 -4.04 -11.89
CA GLU A 217 -9.54 -2.81 -12.09
C GLU A 217 -9.89 -1.75 -11.03
N GLN A 218 -11.17 -1.60 -10.69
CA GLN A 218 -11.62 -0.68 -9.65
C GLN A 218 -11.08 -1.09 -8.27
N ARG A 219 -11.10 -2.38 -7.92
CA ARG A 219 -10.54 -2.91 -6.66
C ARG A 219 -9.04 -2.61 -6.56
N VAL A 220 -8.26 -2.87 -7.61
CA VAL A 220 -6.83 -2.55 -7.65
C VAL A 220 -6.58 -1.06 -7.42
N ARG A 221 -7.36 -0.19 -8.07
CA ARG A 221 -7.24 1.27 -7.89
C ARG A 221 -7.58 1.71 -6.48
N VAL A 222 -8.66 1.20 -5.90
CA VAL A 222 -9.09 1.55 -4.53
C VAL A 222 -8.07 1.07 -3.49
N GLU A 223 -7.58 -0.17 -3.61
CA GLU A 223 -6.58 -0.73 -2.69
C GLU A 223 -5.28 0.08 -2.75
N ALA A 224 -4.82 0.42 -3.95
CA ALA A 224 -3.64 1.24 -4.17
C ALA A 224 -3.78 2.64 -3.56
N TRP A 225 -4.94 3.28 -3.74
CA TRP A 225 -5.22 4.60 -3.15
C TRP A 225 -5.28 4.54 -1.62
N ARG A 226 -5.96 3.53 -1.07
CA ARG A 226 -6.12 3.37 0.38
C ARG A 226 -4.78 3.15 1.08
N SER A 227 -3.94 2.26 0.52
CA SER A 227 -2.60 1.98 1.03
C SER A 227 -1.69 3.20 0.86
N GLY A 228 -1.68 3.80 -0.32
CA GLY A 228 -0.83 4.95 -0.65
C GLY A 228 -1.09 6.19 0.22
N ILE A 229 -2.36 6.53 0.49
CA ILE A 229 -2.69 7.69 1.33
C ILE A 229 -2.21 7.48 2.77
N ARG A 230 -2.47 6.31 3.37
CA ARG A 230 -2.12 6.07 4.77
C ARG A 230 -0.63 6.28 5.01
N VAL A 231 0.21 5.61 4.23
CA VAL A 231 1.66 5.67 4.38
C VAL A 231 2.18 7.08 4.09
N SER A 232 1.64 7.76 3.06
CA SER A 232 2.04 9.12 2.72
C SER A 232 1.68 10.13 3.81
N VAL A 233 0.49 10.02 4.42
CA VAL A 233 0.05 10.91 5.50
C VAL A 233 0.91 10.72 6.75
N ILE A 234 1.15 9.47 7.17
CA ILE A 234 2.00 9.20 8.34
C ILE A 234 3.43 9.68 8.08
N SER A 235 3.96 9.43 6.88
CA SER A 235 5.29 9.92 6.48
C SER A 235 5.37 11.46 6.54
N LEU A 236 4.33 12.16 6.11
CA LEU A 236 4.27 13.62 6.18
C LEU A 236 4.24 14.12 7.63
N LEU A 237 3.46 13.47 8.49
CA LEU A 237 3.40 13.80 9.93
C LEU A 237 4.75 13.57 10.61
N LEU A 238 5.41 12.44 10.30
CA LEU A 238 6.75 12.14 10.80
C LEU A 238 7.76 13.17 10.28
N ALA A 239 7.76 13.44 8.97
CA ALA A 239 8.63 14.44 8.36
C ALA A 239 8.48 15.81 9.04
N ALA A 240 7.24 16.25 9.28
CA ALA A 240 6.98 17.50 9.99
C ALA A 240 7.51 17.46 11.43
N GLY A 241 7.20 16.41 12.19
CA GLY A 241 7.66 16.27 13.59
C GLY A 241 9.19 16.28 13.71
N TYR A 242 9.87 15.50 12.87
CA TYR A 242 11.33 15.45 12.80
C TYR A 242 11.94 16.78 12.33
N SER A 243 11.35 17.42 11.33
CA SER A 243 11.82 18.71 10.82
C SER A 243 11.68 19.81 11.87
N ILE A 244 10.60 19.84 12.64
CA ILE A 244 10.41 20.79 13.74
C ILE A 244 11.50 20.58 14.80
N ILE A 245 11.69 19.34 15.28
CA ILE A 245 12.70 19.03 16.31
C ILE A 245 14.11 19.34 15.81
N GLY A 246 14.43 18.94 14.58
CA GLY A 246 15.73 19.16 13.96
C GLY A 246 16.01 20.64 13.75
N TRP A 247 15.16 21.32 12.97
CA TRP A 247 15.37 22.72 12.57
C TRP A 247 15.36 23.68 13.76
N LEU A 248 14.37 23.59 14.66
CA LEU A 248 14.31 24.48 15.82
C LEU A 248 15.47 24.20 16.78
N GLY A 249 15.81 22.93 17.00
CA GLY A 249 16.90 22.54 17.88
C GLY A 249 18.27 22.99 17.38
N LEU A 250 18.58 22.73 16.10
CA LEU A 250 19.81 23.19 15.45
C LEU A 250 19.91 24.72 15.46
N ARG A 251 18.84 25.43 15.08
CA ARG A 251 18.84 26.90 15.05
C ARG A 251 19.11 27.51 16.42
N ARG A 252 18.52 26.94 17.48
CA ARG A 252 18.71 27.41 18.86
C ARG A 252 20.13 27.15 19.38
N LEU A 253 20.71 26.00 19.07
CA LEU A 253 22.09 25.67 19.44
C LEU A 253 23.11 26.54 18.67
N LEU A 254 22.85 26.81 17.39
CA LEU A 254 23.66 27.70 16.56
C LEU A 254 23.56 29.18 16.99
N SER A 255 22.39 29.64 17.42
CA SER A 255 22.25 31.01 17.94
C SER A 255 23.00 31.18 19.27
N LEU A 256 22.92 30.19 20.17
CA LEU A 256 23.61 30.22 21.47
C LEU A 256 25.14 30.25 21.34
N THR A 257 25.69 29.65 20.27
CA THR A 257 27.12 29.67 19.99
C THR A 257 27.58 30.97 19.31
N ARG A 258 26.73 31.62 18.50
CA ARG A 258 27.05 32.93 17.90
C ARG A 258 26.96 34.11 18.87
N SER A 259 26.17 33.99 19.94
CA SER A 259 26.02 35.01 20.98
C SER A 259 27.03 34.88 22.13
N ALA A 260 27.94 33.91 22.07
CA ALA A 260 28.89 33.57 23.14
C ALA A 260 30.33 33.97 22.79
#